data_AF-A0A448MUT0-F1
#
_entry.id   AF-A0A448MUT0-F1
#
_cell.length_a   1.000
_cell.length_b   1.000
_cell.length_c   1.000
_cell.angle_alpha   90.00
_cell.angle_beta   90.00
_cell.angle_gamma   90.00
#
_symmetry.space_group_name_H-M   'P 1'
#
loop_
_entity.id
_entity.type
_entity.pdbx_description
1 polymer ?
#
loop_
_entity_poly.entity_id
_entity_poly.type
_entity_poly.pdbx_seq_one_letter_code
_entity_poly.pdbx_strand_id
1 'polypeptide(L)' 'MFIDGCFWHGCPEHGRSAFNHNAEYWSAKIAANVARDADTNARLEQAGWHVLRYWEHEDVKDIVAGIRQTVLALRS' A
#
# COMPACT_ATOMS: atom_id res chain seq x y z
N MET A 1 -1.04 7.48 6.61
CA MET A 1 -0.40 7.44 5.28
C MET A 1 0.59 6.29 5.30
N PHE A 2 0.62 5.48 4.25
CA PHE A 2 1.54 4.36 4.09
C PHE A 2 2.32 4.51 2.78
N ILE A 3 3.57 4.03 2.80
CA ILE A 3 4.38 3.82 1.60
C ILE A 3 4.66 2.32 1.52
N ASP A 4 4.08 1.68 0.52
CA ASP A 4 4.08 0.24 0.38
C ASP A 4 5.27 -0.23 -0.44
N GLY A 5 6.11 -1.05 0.19
CA GLY A 5 7.19 -1.72 -0.50
C GLY A 5 6.66 -2.71 -1.54
N CYS A 6 7.13 -2.62 -2.78
CA CYS A 6 6.60 -3.36 -3.91
C CYS A 6 6.61 -4.87 -3.70
N PHE A 7 7.70 -5.37 -3.12
CA PHE A 7 7.88 -6.78 -2.83
C PHE A 7 6.92 -7.26 -1.73
N TRP A 8 6.80 -6.52 -0.64
CA TRP A 8 6.11 -6.98 0.58
C TRP A 8 4.60 -6.93 0.47
N HIS A 9 4.08 -6.00 -0.32
CA HIS A 9 2.66 -5.68 -0.42
C HIS A 9 2.06 -6.05 -1.77
N GLY A 10 2.81 -6.78 -2.62
CA GLY A 10 2.27 -7.35 -3.86
C GLY A 10 1.93 -6.29 -4.90
N CYS A 11 2.86 -5.39 -5.19
CA CYS A 11 2.68 -4.35 -6.20
C CYS A 11 2.23 -4.93 -7.55
N PRO A 12 1.24 -4.33 -8.24
CA PRO A 12 0.77 -4.85 -9.53
C PRO A 12 1.84 -4.74 -10.65
N GLU A 13 2.78 -3.80 -10.55
CA GLU A 13 3.82 -3.58 -11.56
C GLU A 13 5.10 -4.36 -11.26
N HIS A 14 5.57 -4.32 -10.01
CA HIS A 14 6.87 -4.84 -9.59
C HIS A 14 6.76 -6.06 -8.67
N GLY A 15 5.55 -6.39 -8.21
CA GLY A 15 5.31 -7.51 -7.32
C GLY A 15 5.67 -8.82 -7.99
N ARG A 16 6.27 -9.72 -7.21
CA ARG A 16 6.75 -11.00 -7.73
C ARG A 16 5.66 -12.05 -7.60
N SER A 17 5.25 -12.64 -8.72
CA SER A 17 4.26 -13.73 -8.77
C SER A 17 4.89 -15.14 -8.73
N ALA A 18 6.21 -15.24 -8.96
CA ALA A 18 6.95 -16.49 -8.94
C ALA A 18 8.27 -16.34 -8.17
N PHE A 19 8.55 -17.28 -7.27
CA PHE A 19 9.77 -17.31 -6.46
C PHE A 19 10.53 -18.60 -6.72
N ASN A 20 11.86 -18.49 -6.84
CA ASN A 20 12.72 -19.64 -7.12
C ASN A 20 12.92 -20.55 -5.90
N HIS A 21 12.78 -20.02 -4.69
CA HIS A 21 12.93 -20.76 -3.43
C HIS A 21 11.79 -20.40 -2.49
N ASN A 22 11.28 -21.38 -1.73
CA ASN A 22 10.17 -21.19 -0.77
C ASN A 22 8.93 -20.54 -1.41
N ALA A 23 8.58 -20.94 -2.63
CA ALA A 23 7.55 -20.27 -3.41
C ALA A 23 6.19 -20.23 -2.73
N GLU A 24 5.72 -21.35 -2.21
CA GLU A 24 4.45 -21.43 -1.48
C GLU A 24 4.44 -20.50 -0.26
N TYR A 25 5.53 -20.49 0.50
CA TYR A 25 5.67 -19.61 1.66
C TYR A 25 5.62 -18.13 1.27
N TRP A 26 6.37 -17.73 0.24
CA TRP A 26 6.39 -16.33 -0.19
C TRP A 26 5.06 -15.86 -0.77
N SER A 27 4.44 -16.68 -1.62
CA SER A 27 3.10 -16.38 -2.16
C SER A 27 2.07 -16.26 -1.05
N ALA A 28 2.05 -17.18 -0.08
CA ALA A 28 1.14 -17.13 1.06
C ALA A 28 1.42 -15.92 1.96
N LYS A 29 2.68 -15.59 2.22
CA LYS A 29 3.08 -14.43 3.03
C LYS A 29 2.65 -13.12 2.41
N ILE A 30 2.87 -12.94 1.11
CA ILE A 30 2.48 -11.72 0.39
C ILE A 30 0.96 -11.60 0.35
N ALA A 31 0.24 -12.70 0.06
CA ALA A 31 -1.22 -12.70 0.11
C ALA A 31 -1.76 -12.32 1.51
N ALA A 32 -1.14 -12.82 2.57
CA ALA A 32 -1.50 -12.46 3.94
C ALA A 32 -1.20 -10.98 4.27
N ASN A 33 -0.14 -10.41 3.70
CA ASN A 33 0.15 -8.98 3.84
C ASN A 33 -0.91 -8.13 3.13
N VAL A 34 -1.24 -8.44 1.88
CA VAL A 34 -2.30 -7.76 1.12
C VAL A 34 -3.65 -7.81 1.85
N ALA A 35 -4.01 -8.97 2.40
CA ALA A 35 -5.23 -9.11 3.18
C ALA A 35 -5.21 -8.25 4.45
N ARG A 36 -4.06 -8.16 5.14
CA ARG A 36 -3.87 -7.30 6.31
C ARG A 36 -3.93 -5.82 5.96
N ASP A 37 -3.40 -5.42 4.80
CA ASP A 37 -3.47 -4.05 4.33
C ASP A 37 -4.93 -3.63 4.11
N ALA A 38 -5.73 -4.50 3.48
CA ALA A 38 -7.16 -4.27 3.29
C ALA A 38 -7.93 -4.15 4.61
N ASP A 39 -7.68 -5.04 5.58
CA ASP A 39 -8.27 -4.95 6.93
C ASP A 39 -7.87 -3.64 7.64
N THR A 40 -6.60 -3.28 7.56
CA THR A 40 -6.08 -2.05 8.18
C THR A 40 -6.73 -0.81 7.59
N ASN A 41 -6.88 -0.75 6.26
CA ASN A 41 -7.57 0.35 5.59
C ASN A 41 -9.02 0.46 6.07
N ALA A 42 -9.77 -0.65 6.04
CA ALA A 42 -11.16 -0.67 6.45
C ALA A 42 -11.34 -0.21 7.90
N ARG A 43 -10.47 -0.66 8.82
CA ARG A 43 -10.53 -0.29 10.23
C ARG A 43 -10.19 1.19 10.46
N LEU A 44 -9.22 1.73 9.73
CA LEU A 44 -8.87 3.15 9.81
C LEU A 44 -10.00 4.03 9.26
N GLU A 45 -10.57 3.66 8.12
CA GLU A 45 -11.70 4.37 7.51
C GLU A 45 -12.93 4.35 8.43
N GLN A 46 -13.26 3.20 9.02
CA GLN A 46 -14.34 3.09 10.02
C GLN A 46 -14.10 3.95 11.26
N ALA A 47 -12.84 4.15 11.65
CA ALA A 47 -12.46 5.04 12.74
C ALA A 47 -12.39 6.52 12.32
N GLY A 48 -12.83 6.87 11.10
CA GLY A 48 -12.90 8.23 10.60
C GLY A 48 -11.58 8.77 10.03
N TRP A 49 -10.58 7.91 9.81
CA TRP A 49 -9.32 8.32 9.18
C TRP A 49 -9.44 8.32 7.66
N HIS A 50 -8.82 9.31 7.04
CA HIS A 50 -8.58 9.29 5.60
C HIS A 50 -7.28 8.55 5.30
N VAL A 51 -7.37 7.40 4.64
CA VAL A 51 -6.21 6.54 4.35
C VAL A 51 -5.61 6.92 3.00
N LEU A 52 -4.33 7.26 3.02
CA LEU A 52 -3.51 7.48 1.81
C LEU A 52 -2.43 6.40 1.74
N ARG A 53 -2.33 5.73 0.60
CA ARG A 53 -1.30 4.72 0.31
C ARG A 53 -0.68 5.01 -1.05
N TYR A 54 0.64 4.88 -1.10
CA TYR A 54 1.44 5.03 -2.31
C TYR A 54 2.46 3.90 -2.35
N TRP A 55 2.92 3.52 -3.53
CA TRP A 55 3.98 2.54 -3.70
C TRP A 55 5.37 3.17 -3.58
N GLU A 56 6.34 2.39 -3.12
CA GLU A 56 7.74 2.84 -2.97
C GLU A 56 8.39 3.27 -4.29
N HIS A 57 7.86 2.82 -5.42
CA HIS A 57 8.39 3.13 -6.75
C HIS A 57 7.80 4.40 -7.38
N GLU A 58 6.77 4.97 -6.77
CA GLU A 58 6.18 6.22 -7.26
C GLU A 58 7.15 7.40 -7.02
N ASP A 59 7.12 8.40 -7.92
CA ASP A 59 7.97 9.58 -7.75
C ASP A 59 7.56 10.36 -6.50
N VAL A 60 8.54 10.70 -5.67
CA VAL A 60 8.31 11.39 -4.40
C VAL A 60 7.57 12.72 -4.59
N LYS A 61 7.80 13.44 -5.69
CA LYS A 61 7.12 14.72 -5.96
C LYS A 61 5.64 14.51 -6.22
N ASP A 62 5.27 13.42 -6.92
CA ASP A 62 3.89 13.10 -7.24
C ASP A 62 3.14 12.65 -5.97
N ILE A 63 3.77 11.82 -5.15
CA ILE A 63 3.25 11.42 -3.84
C ILE A 63 2.98 12.65 -2.97
N VAL A 64 3.97 13.54 -2.83
CA VAL A 64 3.85 14.76 -2.02
C VAL A 64 2.77 15.69 -2.55
N ALA A 65 2.65 15.84 -3.88
CA ALA A 65 1.60 16.65 -4.49
C ALA A 65 0.21 16.09 -4.17
N GLY A 66 0.02 14.77 -4.28
CA GLY A 66 -1.23 14.09 -3.94
C GLY A 66 -1.61 14.27 -2.47
N ILE A 67 -0.66 14.06 -1.55
CA ILE A 67 -0.88 14.26 -0.10
C ILE A 67 -1.31 15.70 0.17
N ARG A 68 -0.60 16.67 -0.41
CA ARG A 68 -0.90 18.10 -0.23
C ARG A 68 -2.32 18.42 -0.68
N GLN A 69 -2.73 17.93 -1.85
CA GLN A 69 -4.06 18.13 -2.40
C GLN A 69 -5.14 17.59 -1.46
N THR A 70 -4.99 16.35 -0.98
CA THR A 70 -5.95 15.74 -0.05
C THR A 70 -6.06 16.52 1.26
N VAL A 71 -4.92 16.91 1.86
CA VAL A 71 -4.93 17.67 3.11
C VAL A 71 -5.62 19.02 2.95
N LEU A 72 -5.43 19.70 1.81
CA LEU A 72 -6.13 20.96 1.54
C LEU A 72 -7.64 20.76 1.38
N ALA A 73 -8.07 19.72 0.67
CA ALA A 73 -9.49 19.42 0.46
C ALA A 73 -10.22 19.01 1.75
N LEU A 74 -9.54 18.38 2.71
CA LEU A 74 -10.13 18.01 4.00
C LEU A 74 -10.23 19.17 5.00
N ARG A 75 -9.59 20.30 4.71
CA ARG A 75 -9.59 21.50 5.57
C ARG A 75 -10.58 22.57 5.13
N SER A 76 -11.15 22.45 3.94
CA SER A 76 -12.23 23.30 3.41
C SER A 76 -13.59 22.79 3.84
#